data_AF-A0A2I0D5P0-F1
#
_entry.id   AF-A0A2I0D5P0-F1
#
_cell.length_a   1.000
_cell.length_b   1.000
_cell.length_c   1.000
_cell.angle_alpha   90.00
_cell.angle_beta   90.00
_cell.angle_gamma   90.00
#
_symmetry.space_group_name_H-M   'P 1'
#
loop_
_entity.id
_entity.type
_entity.pdbx_description
1 polymer ?
#
loop_
_entity_poly.entity_id
_entity_poly.type
_entity_poly.pdbx_seq_one_letter_code
_entity_poly.pdbx_strand_id
1 'polypeptide(L)'
;MLIIFNFNQSKNNSIYLYDIINLIWYNMLSEIKTKEVILFPDAGKFALWASKIQDLPKSNFYEVSDLLHSKSTEEEKRKDFDIADYCLRVYLNEIYSVVFDLIKNSNIHEGHASK
;
A
#
# COMPACT_ATOMS: atom_id res chain seq x y z
N MET A 1 -2.74 -4.70 6.69
CA MET A 1 -4.00 -5.25 6.16
C MET A 1 -4.37 -4.40 4.95
N LEU A 2 -4.12 -4.90 3.73
CA LEU A 2 -4.47 -4.22 2.49
C LEU A 2 -5.96 -4.50 2.24
N ILE A 3 -6.80 -3.46 2.25
CA ILE A 3 -8.24 -3.62 1.94
C ILE A 3 -8.48 -3.07 0.54
N ILE A 4 -8.63 -3.97 -0.44
CA ILE A 4 -9.01 -3.62 -1.82
C ILE A 4 -10.54 -3.56 -1.88
N PHE A 5 -11.12 -2.36 -2.01
CA PHE A 5 -12.54 -2.21 -2.28
C PHE A 5 -12.81 -2.05 -3.79
N ASN A 6 -13.40 -3.08 -4.39
CA ASN A 6 -13.95 -3.02 -5.74
C ASN A 6 -15.37 -2.44 -5.68
N PHE A 7 -15.53 -1.19 -6.10
CA PHE A 7 -16.82 -0.51 -6.12
C PHE A 7 -17.37 -0.51 -7.54
N ASN A 8 -18.40 -1.33 -7.76
CA ASN A 8 -19.22 -1.28 -8.97
C ASN A 8 -20.68 -1.12 -8.54
N GLN A 9 -21.11 0.13 -8.35
CA GLN A 9 -22.48 0.45 -7.97
C GLN A 9 -23.35 0.54 -9.22
N SER A 10 -24.13 -0.51 -9.48
CA SER A 10 -25.27 -0.43 -10.41
C SER A 10 -26.42 0.31 -9.70
N LYS A 11 -26.82 1.46 -10.25
CA LYS A 11 -27.79 2.39 -9.64
C LYS A 11 -29.25 1.91 -9.60
N ASN A 12 -29.55 0.67 -10.01
CA ASN A 12 -30.91 0.18 -10.05
C ASN A 12 -30.98 -1.20 -9.39
N ASN A 13 -31.48 -1.28 -8.15
CA ASN A 13 -32.43 -2.31 -7.70
C ASN A 13 -32.65 -2.25 -6.17
N SER A 14 -33.93 -2.11 -5.79
CA SER A 14 -34.56 -2.53 -4.51
C SER A 14 -33.98 -2.01 -3.18
N ILE A 15 -34.83 -1.40 -2.34
CA ILE A 15 -34.51 -0.94 -0.97
C ILE A 15 -33.83 -2.05 -0.14
N TYR A 16 -34.24 -3.30 -0.32
CA TYR A 16 -33.64 -4.46 0.34
C TYR A 16 -32.17 -4.69 -0.02
N LEU A 17 -31.75 -4.38 -1.24
CA LEU A 17 -30.36 -4.54 -1.68
C LEU A 17 -29.47 -3.49 -1.00
N TYR A 18 -29.98 -2.26 -0.84
CA TYR A 18 -29.27 -1.19 -0.14
C TYR A 18 -29.04 -1.54 1.34
N ASP A 19 -30.05 -2.07 2.02
CA ASP A 19 -29.94 -2.50 3.41
C ASP A 19 -28.96 -3.66 3.60
N ILE A 20 -28.98 -4.65 2.70
CA ILE A 20 -28.03 -5.78 2.73
C ILE A 20 -26.60 -5.28 2.50
N ILE A 21 -26.39 -4.40 1.54
CA ILE A 21 -25.08 -3.79 1.28
C ILE A 21 -24.62 -3.06 2.55
N ASN A 22 -25.42 -2.17 3.12
CA ASN A 22 -25.05 -1.45 4.35
C ASN A 22 -24.72 -2.38 5.52
N LEU A 23 -25.43 -3.50 5.67
CA LEU A 23 -25.16 -4.48 6.72
C LEU A 23 -23.79 -5.16 6.52
N ILE A 24 -23.45 -5.53 5.28
CA ILE A 24 -22.14 -6.09 4.93
C ILE A 24 -21.05 -5.07 5.21
N TRP A 25 -21.25 -3.82 4.78
CA TRP A 25 -20.34 -2.70 5.03
C TRP A 25 -20.10 -2.47 6.52
N TYR A 26 -21.18 -2.43 7.31
CA TYR A 26 -21.12 -2.23 8.76
C TYR A 26 -20.32 -3.35 9.45
N ASN A 27 -20.57 -4.61 9.08
CA ASN A 27 -19.86 -5.75 9.67
C ASN A 27 -18.37 -5.74 9.30
N MET A 28 -18.02 -5.50 8.03
CA MET A 28 -16.63 -5.44 7.59
C MET A 28 -15.83 -4.31 8.25
N LEU A 29 -16.48 -3.17 8.50
CA LEU A 29 -15.82 -2.00 9.08
C LEU A 29 -15.92 -1.94 10.62
N SER A 30 -16.69 -2.85 11.23
CA SER A 30 -16.91 -2.88 12.68
C SER A 30 -15.60 -3.06 13.48
N GLU A 31 -14.67 -3.88 12.98
CA GLU A 31 -13.39 -4.17 13.63
C GLU A 31 -12.40 -2.99 13.62
N ILE A 32 -12.63 -2.05 12.71
CA ILE A 32 -11.81 -0.85 12.57
C ILE A 32 -12.53 0.39 13.05
N LYS A 33 -13.76 0.29 13.56
CA LYS A 33 -14.53 1.41 14.11
C LYS A 33 -13.69 2.19 15.12
N THR A 34 -13.70 3.52 15.01
CA THR A 34 -12.88 4.47 15.78
C THR A 34 -11.36 4.43 15.57
N LYS A 35 -10.86 3.66 14.61
CA LYS A 35 -9.43 3.69 14.23
C LYS A 35 -9.18 4.69 13.12
N GLU A 36 -7.96 5.21 13.13
CA GLU A 36 -7.37 5.93 12.01
C GLU A 36 -6.95 4.93 10.94
N VAL A 37 -7.41 5.13 9.72
CA VAL A 37 -7.16 4.23 8.59
C VAL A 37 -6.40 4.99 7.51
N ILE A 38 -5.14 4.64 7.32
CA ILE A 38 -4.31 5.18 6.25
C ILE A 38 -4.31 4.18 5.10
N LEU A 39 -4.75 4.63 3.92
CA LEU A 39 -4.79 3.86 2.69
C LEU A 39 -3.56 4.19 1.84
N PHE A 40 -2.85 3.14 1.40
CA PHE A 40 -1.72 3.25 0.49
C PHE A 40 -2.16 2.75 -0.88
N PRO A 41 -2.56 3.65 -1.80
CA PRO A 41 -2.99 3.26 -3.14
C PRO A 41 -1.78 2.81 -3.98
N ASP A 42 -2.03 1.96 -4.97
CA ASP A 42 -1.01 1.62 -5.98
C ASP A 42 -0.46 2.88 -6.67
N ALA A 43 0.76 2.76 -7.18
CA ALA A 43 1.43 3.80 -7.93
C ALA A 43 0.54 4.35 -9.06
N GLY A 44 0.29 5.66 -9.03
CA GLY A 44 -0.55 6.35 -10.03
C GLY A 44 -2.06 6.31 -9.76
N LYS A 45 -2.54 5.57 -8.75
CA LYS A 45 -3.99 5.47 -8.44
C LYS A 45 -4.46 6.43 -7.35
N PHE A 46 -3.62 7.33 -6.85
CA PHE A 46 -3.96 8.27 -5.79
C PHE A 46 -5.26 9.05 -6.03
N ALA A 47 -5.40 9.69 -7.20
CA ALA A 47 -6.59 10.48 -7.51
C ALA A 47 -7.89 9.65 -7.48
N LEU A 48 -7.84 8.41 -7.94
CA LEU A 48 -8.97 7.48 -7.91
C LEU A 48 -9.37 7.10 -6.48
N TRP A 49 -8.39 6.84 -5.62
CA TRP A 49 -8.65 6.51 -4.21
C TRP A 49 -9.11 7.74 -3.42
N ALA A 50 -8.54 8.91 -3.69
CA ALA A 50 -8.95 10.18 -3.11
C ALA A 50 -10.39 10.57 -3.48
N SER A 51 -10.89 10.17 -4.65
CA SER A 51 -12.33 10.34 -4.96
C SER A 51 -13.21 9.32 -4.23
N LYS A 52 -12.76 8.08 -4.07
CA LYS A 52 -13.54 6.99 -3.44
C LYS A 52 -13.66 7.11 -1.93
N ILE A 53 -12.68 7.74 -1.27
CA ILE A 53 -12.69 7.91 0.19
C ILE A 53 -13.90 8.71 0.69
N GLN A 54 -14.48 9.56 -0.18
CA GLN A 54 -15.66 10.35 0.11
C GLN A 54 -16.93 9.49 0.27
N ASP A 55 -16.92 8.29 -0.31
CA ASP A 55 -18.01 7.32 -0.22
C ASP A 55 -17.91 6.42 1.02
N LEU A 56 -16.83 6.53 1.80
CA LEU A 56 -16.63 5.71 3.00
C LEU A 56 -17.44 6.22 4.21
N PRO A 57 -17.82 5.33 5.14
CA PRO A 57 -18.61 5.71 6.31
C PRO A 57 -17.89 6.68 7.24
N LYS A 58 -18.51 7.81 7.57
CA LYS A 58 -17.94 8.84 8.46
C LYS A 58 -17.70 8.40 9.91
N SER A 59 -17.97 7.14 10.27
CA SER A 59 -17.65 6.57 11.58
C SER A 59 -16.15 6.44 11.87
N ASN A 60 -15.33 6.65 10.84
CA ASN A 60 -13.90 6.43 10.85
C ASN A 60 -13.17 7.62 10.24
N PHE A 61 -11.94 7.85 10.69
CA PHE A 61 -11.03 8.75 10.00
C PHE A 61 -10.29 7.96 8.92
N TYR A 62 -10.34 8.45 7.70
CA TYR A 62 -9.64 7.87 6.58
C TYR A 62 -8.70 8.91 5.97
N GLU A 63 -7.51 8.47 5.62
CA GLU A 63 -6.54 9.25 4.87
C GLU A 63 -6.02 8.42 3.69
N VAL A 64 -5.84 9.06 2.53
CA VAL A 64 -5.10 8.46 1.41
C VAL A 64 -3.69 9.00 1.43
N SER A 65 -2.70 8.12 1.58
CA SER A 65 -1.30 8.50 1.50
C SER A 65 -0.91 8.84 0.06
N ASP A 66 -0.23 9.97 -0.12
CA ASP A 66 0.39 10.41 -1.38
C ASP A 66 1.82 9.87 -1.55
N LEU A 67 2.29 9.02 -0.64
CA LEU A 67 3.65 8.50 -0.63
C LEU A 67 4.02 7.81 -1.96
N LEU A 68 3.19 6.86 -2.40
CA LEU A 68 3.42 6.16 -3.66
C LEU A 68 3.19 7.07 -4.87
N HIS A 69 2.31 8.06 -4.76
CA HIS A 69 2.08 9.03 -5.84
C HIS A 69 3.31 9.91 -6.09
N SER A 70 3.95 10.39 -5.02
CA SER A 70 5.10 11.29 -5.08
C SER A 70 6.42 10.58 -5.37
N LYS A 71 6.57 9.32 -4.95
CA LYS A 71 7.81 8.55 -5.10
C LYS A 71 7.85 7.66 -6.33
N SER A 72 6.70 7.34 -6.93
CA SER A 72 6.68 6.44 -8.09
C SER A 72 7.14 7.10 -9.38
N THR A 73 8.02 6.39 -10.07
CA THR A 73 8.38 6.66 -11.46
C THR A 73 7.25 6.22 -12.41
N GLU A 74 7.25 6.72 -13.64
CA GLU A 74 6.26 6.30 -14.66
C GLU A 74 6.32 4.80 -14.96
N GLU A 75 7.50 4.18 -14.84
CA GLU A 75 7.64 2.73 -15.00
C GLU A 75 6.98 1.96 -13.85
N GLU A 76 7.18 2.40 -12.61
CA GLU A 76 6.57 1.80 -11.42
C GLU A 76 5.04 1.93 -11.46
N LYS A 77 4.52 3.09 -11.91
CA LYS A 77 3.08 3.28 -12.17
C LYS A 77 2.56 2.31 -13.22
N ARG A 78 3.30 2.11 -14.31
CA ARG A 78 2.94 1.13 -15.36
C ARG A 78 2.95 -0.32 -14.90
N LYS A 79 3.72 -0.64 -13.87
CA LYS A 79 3.83 -1.98 -13.28
C LYS A 79 2.87 -2.21 -12.12
N ASP A 80 1.97 -1.25 -11.85
CA ASP A 80 1.02 -1.31 -10.74
C ASP A 80 1.71 -1.55 -9.38
N PHE A 81 2.87 -0.90 -9.15
CA PHE A 81 3.61 -1.07 -7.90
C PHE A 81 2.75 -0.71 -6.68
N ASP A 82 2.75 -1.58 -5.69
CA ASP A 82 2.04 -1.38 -4.42
C ASP A 82 3.02 -1.15 -3.26
N ILE A 83 2.47 -0.94 -2.06
CA ILE A 83 3.30 -0.71 -0.86
C ILE A 83 4.21 -1.90 -0.54
N ALA A 84 3.82 -3.14 -0.88
CA ALA A 84 4.64 -4.32 -0.62
C ALA A 84 5.87 -4.33 -1.51
N ASP A 85 5.77 -3.90 -2.78
CA ASP A 85 6.92 -3.74 -3.67
C ASP A 85 7.94 -2.74 -3.09
N TYR A 86 7.46 -1.61 -2.56
CA TYR A 86 8.32 -0.63 -1.91
C TYR A 86 8.97 -1.17 -0.64
N CYS A 87 8.22 -1.87 0.21
CA CYS A 87 8.76 -2.52 1.41
C CYS A 87 9.83 -3.56 1.06
N LEU A 88 9.57 -4.39 0.05
CA LEU A 88 10.51 -5.40 -0.40
C LEU A 88 11.79 -4.76 -0.96
N ARG A 89 11.65 -3.67 -1.72
CA ARG A 89 12.81 -2.93 -2.24
C ARG A 89 13.68 -2.36 -1.13
N VAL A 90 13.08 -1.76 -0.10
CA VAL A 90 13.83 -1.24 1.06
C VAL A 90 14.57 -2.38 1.75
N TYR A 91 13.87 -3.48 2.03
CA TYR A 91 14.45 -4.66 2.66
C TYR A 91 15.62 -5.26 1.86
N LEU A 92 15.46 -5.41 0.54
CA LEU A 92 16.53 -5.90 -0.33
C LEU A 92 17.74 -4.97 -0.34
N ASN A 93 17.52 -3.65 -0.39
CA ASN A 93 18.61 -2.67 -0.35
C ASN A 93 19.42 -2.74 0.95
N GLU A 94 18.76 -2.97 2.09
CA GLU A 94 19.43 -3.18 3.37
C GLU A 94 20.30 -4.44 3.33
N ILE A 95 19.78 -5.56 2.82
CA ILE A 95 20.55 -6.80 2.66
C ILE A 95 21.74 -6.59 1.74
N TYR A 96 21.55 -5.97 0.57
CA TYR A 96 22.62 -5.74 -0.38
C TYR A 96 23.75 -4.91 0.22
N SER A 97 23.41 -3.89 1.02
CA SER A 97 24.41 -3.05 1.70
C SER A 97 25.24 -3.87 2.69
N VAL A 98 24.59 -4.70 3.52
CA VAL A 98 25.28 -5.58 4.48
C VAL A 98 26.18 -6.59 3.76
N VAL A 99 25.68 -7.27 2.73
CA VAL A 99 26.45 -8.26 1.96
C VAL A 99 27.64 -7.60 1.26
N PHE A 100 27.44 -6.41 0.69
CA PHE A 100 28.50 -5.66 0.02
C PHE A 100 29.62 -5.29 1.00
N ASP A 101 29.28 -4.81 2.19
CA ASP A 101 30.26 -4.48 3.24
C ASP A 101 31.03 -5.72 3.71
N LEU A 102 30.35 -6.86 3.86
CA LEU A 102 31.01 -8.13 4.21
C LEU A 102 32.02 -8.57 3.16
N ILE A 103 31.65 -8.53 1.88
CA ILE A 103 32.53 -8.89 0.75
C ILE A 103 33.72 -7.93 0.67
N LYS A 104 33.49 -6.64 0.89
CA LYS A 104 34.56 -5.65 0.88
C LYS A 104 35.56 -5.91 2.00
N ASN A 105 35.08 -6.21 3.21
CA ASN A 105 35.93 -6.49 4.36
C ASN A 105 36.70 -7.80 4.20
N SER A 106 36.10 -8.85 3.62
CA SER A 106 36.82 -10.11 3.34
C SER A 106 37.96 -9.92 2.35
N ASN A 107 37.74 -9.13 1.29
CA ASN A 107 38.74 -8.89 0.24
C ASN A 107 39.92 -8.01 0.71
N ILE A 108 39.76 -7.23 1.79
CA ILE A 108 40.85 -6.44 2.40
C ILE A 108 41.79 -7.34 3.20
N HIS A 109 41.31 -8.45 3.76
CA HIS A 109 42.14 -9.36 4.56
C HIS A 109 43.04 -10.28 3.73
N GLU A 110 42.69 -10.60 2.48
CA GLU A 110 43.55 -11.41 1.60
C GLU A 110 44.73 -10.62 0.97
N GLY A 111 44.64 -9.29 0.92
CA GLY A 111 45.68 -8.43 0.32
C GLY A 111 46.94 -8.19 1.18
N HIS A 112 46.97 -8.64 2.44
CA HIS A 112 48.05 -8.34 3.39
C HIS A 112 48.91 -9.54 3.83
N ALA A 113 48.69 -10.73 3.27
CA ALA A 113 49.42 -11.95 3.61
C ALA A 113 50.43 -12.42 2.53
N SER A 114 51.04 -11.49 1.79
CA SER A 114 52.20 -11.78 0.94
C SER A 114 53.25 -10.69 1.09
N LYS A 115 54.17 -10.89 2.05
CA LYS A 115 55.56 -10.43 2.03
C LYS A 115 56.39 -11.36 2.90
#